data_AF-A0A849ZK06-F1
#
_entry.id   AF-A0A849ZK06-F1
#
_cell.length_a   1.000
_cell.length_b   1.000
_cell.length_c   1.000
_cell.angle_alpha   90.00
_cell.angle_beta   90.00
_cell.angle_gamma   90.00
#
_symmetry.space_group_name_H-M   'P 1'
#
loop_
_entity.id
_entity.type
_entity.pdbx_description
1 polymer ?
#
loop_
_entity_poly.entity_id
_entity_poly.type
_entity_poly.pdbx_seq_one_letter_code
_entity_poly.pdbx_strand_id
1 'polypeptide(L)'
;MRLASIHADLVFHLLAFVPPARSSSALVRAASVYCPRYIEFARGALPDGAFEPCERDATILSSLAARDEVATGLQLLAILHDDVTAALAAALKGVRELGAEEVSSPWAQRALAALPEEPVEIARVAIALAGPDFEEAHERVFGDFARRLLDAIRPKWNELEARIGALTTTDVRLSVTLGAHGRGFGKTVIVGTHGLPTDDLDPIGPLVYAVHEVAVQAAGRALETLGVEATWARAERIALVAAEKVLQGTVIEERWAAWRASLGTGALIAEADIPEGVVEATSLALVGPSA
;
A
#
# COMPACT_ATOMS: atom_id res chain seq x y z
N MET A 1 3.38 -4.68 -13.88
CA MET A 1 2.74 -5.10 -12.61
C MET A 1 2.91 -6.61 -12.39
N ARG A 2 3.17 -7.03 -11.16
CA ARG A 2 3.27 -8.44 -10.73
C ARG A 2 2.52 -8.68 -9.41
N LEU A 3 2.42 -9.92 -8.92
CA LEU A 3 1.88 -10.16 -7.58
C LEU A 3 2.84 -9.67 -6.49
N ALA A 4 2.29 -9.20 -5.38
CA ALA A 4 3.03 -8.99 -4.14
C ALA A 4 3.50 -10.34 -3.57
N SER A 5 4.49 -10.31 -2.68
CA SER A 5 4.89 -11.52 -1.96
C SER A 5 3.82 -11.91 -0.94
N ILE A 6 3.77 -13.19 -0.58
CA ILE A 6 2.90 -13.70 0.49
C ILE A 6 3.18 -12.95 1.80
N HIS A 7 4.44 -12.60 2.08
CA HIS A 7 4.81 -11.79 3.23
C HIS A 7 4.18 -10.39 3.21
N ALA A 8 4.18 -9.70 2.06
CA ALA A 8 3.50 -8.42 1.92
C ALA A 8 1.99 -8.55 2.16
N ASP A 9 1.37 -9.59 1.59
CA ASP A 9 -0.05 -9.89 1.84
C ASP A 9 -0.32 -10.22 3.31
N LEU A 10 0.59 -10.91 4.01
CA LEU A 10 0.48 -11.22 5.43
C LEU A 10 0.56 -9.95 6.30
N VAL A 11 1.42 -9.00 5.93
CA VAL A 11 1.48 -7.69 6.61
C VAL A 11 0.15 -6.96 6.46
N PHE A 12 -0.42 -6.89 5.26
CA PHE A 12 -1.72 -6.24 5.07
C PHE A 12 -2.88 -7.05 5.66
N HIS A 13 -2.76 -8.38 5.71
CA HIS A 13 -3.67 -9.24 6.46
C HIS A 13 -3.71 -8.81 7.93
N LEU A 14 -2.56 -8.71 8.62
CA LEU A 14 -2.48 -8.19 9.98
C LEU A 14 -3.13 -6.81 10.11
N LEU A 15 -2.74 -5.86 9.26
CA LEU A 15 -3.20 -4.48 9.36
C LEU A 15 -4.70 -4.34 9.09
N ALA A 16 -5.33 -5.26 8.36
CA ALA A 16 -6.77 -5.29 8.16
C ALA A 16 -7.55 -5.59 9.46
N PHE A 17 -6.90 -6.18 10.47
CA PHE A 17 -7.48 -6.37 11.81
C PHE A 17 -7.34 -5.15 12.72
N VAL A 18 -6.44 -4.20 12.40
CA VAL A 18 -6.08 -3.08 13.30
C VAL A 18 -6.96 -1.85 13.02
N PRO A 19 -8.04 -1.60 13.80
CA PRO A 19 -8.86 -0.42 13.59
C PRO A 19 -8.08 0.86 13.91
N PRO A 20 -8.33 1.98 13.21
CA PRO A 20 -7.81 3.26 13.65
C PRO A 20 -8.49 3.66 14.96
N ALA A 21 -7.74 4.25 15.90
CA ALA A 21 -8.34 4.75 17.13
C ALA A 21 -9.39 5.84 16.82
N ARG A 22 -10.45 5.95 17.64
CA ARG A 22 -11.52 6.95 17.40
C ARG A 22 -10.99 8.39 17.37
N SER A 23 -9.94 8.67 18.14
CA SER A 23 -9.27 9.98 18.23
C SER A 23 -8.13 10.16 17.23
N SER A 24 -7.91 9.22 16.32
CA SER A 24 -6.83 9.28 15.33
C SER A 24 -6.92 10.52 14.44
N SER A 25 -5.79 10.97 13.93
CA SER A 25 -5.72 12.02 12.92
C SER A 25 -6.40 11.58 11.61
N ALA A 26 -6.60 12.52 10.68
CA ALA A 26 -7.04 12.17 9.32
C ALA A 26 -6.03 11.29 8.59
N LEU A 27 -4.74 11.50 8.82
CA LEU A 27 -3.67 10.72 8.20
C LEU A 27 -3.67 9.28 8.69
N VAL A 28 -3.80 9.04 10.00
CA VAL A 28 -3.89 7.67 10.55
C VAL A 28 -5.12 6.94 9.99
N ARG A 29 -6.26 7.63 9.84
CA ARG A 29 -7.45 7.03 9.21
C ARG A 29 -7.22 6.69 7.74
N ALA A 30 -6.56 7.56 6.98
CA ALA A 30 -6.20 7.29 5.58
C ALA A 30 -5.17 6.16 5.43
N ALA A 31 -4.25 6.04 6.40
CA ALA A 31 -3.24 5.00 6.46
C ALA A 31 -3.82 3.63 6.86
N SER A 32 -4.93 3.61 7.60
CA SER A 32 -5.59 2.36 8.01
C SER A 32 -6.11 1.58 6.81
N VAL A 33 -5.96 0.25 6.88
CA VAL A 33 -6.53 -0.71 5.92
C VAL A 33 -7.56 -1.60 6.60
N TYR A 34 -8.02 -1.22 7.79
CA TYR A 34 -9.00 -1.96 8.57
C TYR A 34 -10.27 -2.26 7.77
N CYS A 35 -10.67 -3.53 7.72
CA CYS A 35 -11.80 -3.95 6.91
C CYS A 35 -12.62 -5.05 7.62
N PRO A 36 -13.76 -4.71 8.25
CA PRO A 36 -14.61 -5.68 8.93
C PRO A 36 -15.05 -6.85 8.04
N ARG A 37 -15.34 -6.58 6.76
CA ARG A 37 -15.72 -7.61 5.78
C ARG A 37 -14.59 -8.59 5.50
N TYR A 38 -13.35 -8.12 5.47
CA TYR A 38 -12.19 -8.99 5.31
C TYR A 38 -11.94 -9.85 6.54
N ILE A 39 -12.11 -9.29 7.74
CA ILE A 39 -11.99 -10.05 9.00
C ILE A 39 -13.01 -11.20 9.04
N GLU A 40 -14.27 -10.92 8.68
CA GLU A 40 -15.32 -11.95 8.59
C GLU A 40 -14.95 -13.05 7.59
N PHE A 41 -14.46 -12.66 6.40
CA PHE A 41 -13.97 -13.59 5.41
C PHE A 41 -12.80 -14.44 5.92
N ALA A 42 -11.80 -13.82 6.55
CA ALA A 42 -10.61 -14.49 7.07
C ALA A 42 -10.99 -15.59 8.08
N ARG A 43 -11.89 -15.28 9.03
CA ARG A 43 -12.40 -16.26 10.01
C ARG A 43 -13.17 -17.42 9.37
N GLY A 44 -13.79 -17.20 8.22
CA GLY A 44 -14.55 -18.23 7.50
C GLY A 44 -13.72 -19.07 6.52
N ALA A 45 -12.60 -18.53 6.02
CA ALA A 45 -11.85 -19.11 4.90
C ALA A 45 -10.45 -19.62 5.28
N LEU A 46 -9.84 -19.08 6.34
CA LEU A 46 -8.49 -19.40 6.77
C LEU A 46 -8.49 -20.27 8.04
N PRO A 47 -7.44 -21.08 8.26
CA PRO A 47 -7.24 -21.76 9.54
C PRO A 47 -7.03 -20.76 10.68
N ASP A 48 -7.38 -21.16 11.90
CA ASP A 48 -7.29 -20.32 13.11
C ASP A 48 -5.90 -19.72 13.30
N GLY A 49 -4.84 -20.52 13.13
CA GLY A 49 -3.46 -20.04 13.29
C GLY A 49 -3.05 -18.95 12.30
N ALA A 50 -3.73 -18.81 11.17
CA ALA A 50 -3.46 -17.76 10.19
C ALA A 50 -4.03 -16.38 10.59
N PHE A 51 -5.06 -16.31 11.45
CA PHE A 51 -5.71 -15.03 11.81
C PHE A 51 -5.75 -14.74 13.31
N GLU A 52 -5.78 -15.75 14.18
CA GLU A 52 -5.87 -15.56 15.64
C GLU A 52 -4.73 -14.70 16.22
N PRO A 53 -3.45 -14.88 15.81
CA PRO A 53 -2.38 -14.01 16.31
C PRO A 53 -2.59 -12.54 15.92
N CYS A 54 -3.08 -12.29 14.71
CA CYS A 54 -3.35 -10.95 14.21
C CYS A 54 -4.52 -10.31 14.96
N GLU A 55 -5.60 -11.06 15.18
CA GLU A 55 -6.78 -10.58 15.91
C GLU A 55 -6.46 -10.29 17.39
N ARG A 56 -5.72 -11.18 18.04
CA ARG A 56 -5.33 -11.04 19.46
C ARG A 56 -4.60 -9.72 19.72
N ASP A 57 -3.67 -9.37 18.83
CA ASP A 57 -2.77 -8.23 19.04
C ASP A 57 -3.31 -6.92 18.43
N ALA A 58 -4.39 -7.00 17.63
CA ALA A 58 -4.96 -5.86 16.92
C ALA A 58 -5.40 -4.69 17.81
N THR A 59 -5.95 -4.97 19.00
CA THR A 59 -6.40 -3.91 19.93
C THR A 59 -5.20 -3.15 20.51
N ILE A 60 -4.11 -3.85 20.80
CA ILE A 60 -2.88 -3.24 21.31
C ILE A 60 -2.24 -2.40 20.20
N LEU A 61 -2.12 -2.96 19.00
CA LEU A 61 -1.60 -2.25 17.83
C LEU A 61 -2.44 -1.01 17.49
N SER A 62 -3.76 -1.08 17.59
CA SER A 62 -4.67 0.06 17.37
C SER A 62 -4.36 1.22 18.31
N SER A 63 -4.08 0.91 19.58
CA SER A 63 -3.74 1.90 20.60
C SER A 63 -2.36 2.53 20.35
N LEU A 64 -1.38 1.73 19.94
CA LEU A 64 -0.01 2.19 19.69
C LEU A 64 0.14 2.93 18.35
N ALA A 65 -0.66 2.56 17.36
CA ALA A 65 -0.71 3.18 16.02
C ALA A 65 -1.59 4.45 15.98
N ALA A 66 -1.91 5.05 17.13
CA ALA A 66 -2.61 6.34 17.17
C ALA A 66 -1.75 7.51 16.66
N ARG A 67 -0.42 7.34 16.59
CA ARG A 67 0.56 8.31 16.06
C ARG A 67 0.75 8.11 14.55
N ASP A 68 0.79 9.22 13.80
CA ASP A 68 0.90 9.25 12.33
C ASP A 68 2.10 8.44 11.82
N GLU A 69 3.27 8.62 12.44
CA GLU A 69 4.52 7.96 12.08
C GLU A 69 4.48 6.44 12.35
N VAL A 70 3.70 5.99 13.34
CA VAL A 70 3.57 4.56 13.64
C VAL A 70 2.58 3.91 12.66
N ALA A 71 1.41 4.52 12.44
CA ALA A 71 0.40 3.99 11.53
C ALA A 71 0.91 3.87 10.08
N THR A 72 1.72 4.83 9.64
CA THR A 72 2.35 4.80 8.32
C THR A 72 3.59 3.90 8.32
N GLY A 73 4.41 3.98 9.37
CA GLY A 73 5.67 3.24 9.49
C GLY A 73 5.51 1.72 9.55
N LEU A 74 4.48 1.20 10.24
CA LEU A 74 4.24 -0.25 10.32
C LEU A 74 4.03 -0.92 8.96
N GLN A 75 3.58 -0.16 7.96
CA GLN A 75 3.33 -0.68 6.61
C GLN A 75 4.63 -1.01 5.87
N LEU A 76 5.77 -0.47 6.32
CA LEU A 76 7.08 -0.78 5.79
C LEU A 76 7.48 -2.24 6.02
N LEU A 77 6.83 -2.93 6.96
CA LEU A 77 6.99 -4.38 7.13
C LEU A 77 6.71 -5.13 5.82
N ALA A 78 5.80 -4.64 4.97
CA ALA A 78 5.44 -5.29 3.70
C ALA A 78 6.59 -5.39 2.69
N ILE A 79 7.67 -4.61 2.88
CA ILE A 79 8.86 -4.65 2.03
C ILE A 79 10.13 -4.99 2.82
N LEU A 80 10.02 -5.36 4.10
CA LEU A 80 11.17 -5.67 4.95
C LEU A 80 11.81 -6.99 4.55
N HIS A 81 11.00 -8.00 4.22
CA HIS A 81 11.42 -9.33 3.77
C HIS A 81 10.72 -9.70 2.46
N ASP A 82 11.39 -10.51 1.63
CA ASP A 82 10.84 -10.98 0.35
C ASP A 82 9.81 -12.10 0.52
N ASP A 83 9.91 -12.90 1.57
CA ASP A 83 9.02 -14.04 1.85
C ASP A 83 8.86 -14.34 3.35
N VAL A 84 7.96 -15.29 3.65
CA VAL A 84 7.62 -15.70 5.02
C VAL A 84 8.78 -16.44 5.68
N THR A 85 9.54 -17.24 4.92
CA THR A 85 10.70 -17.98 5.46
C THR A 85 11.78 -17.02 5.96
N ALA A 86 12.10 -15.97 5.21
CA ALA A 86 13.03 -14.93 5.60
C ALA A 86 12.55 -14.18 6.85
N ALA A 87 11.26 -13.86 6.93
CA ALA A 87 10.67 -13.22 8.12
C ALA A 87 10.77 -14.12 9.36
N LEU A 88 10.50 -15.42 9.23
CA LEU A 88 10.61 -16.40 10.32
C LEU A 88 12.05 -16.59 10.79
N ALA A 89 13.02 -16.65 9.87
CA ALA A 89 14.44 -16.75 10.21
C ALA A 89 14.93 -15.54 11.03
N ALA A 90 14.34 -14.37 10.80
CA ALA A 90 14.65 -13.11 11.48
C ALA A 90 13.80 -12.86 12.74
N ALA A 91 12.79 -13.70 13.03
CA ALA A 91 11.76 -13.40 14.03
C ALA A 91 12.28 -13.37 15.48
N LEU A 92 13.41 -14.02 15.78
CA LEU A 92 14.01 -14.04 17.11
C LEU A 92 14.92 -12.84 17.41
N LYS A 93 15.18 -11.98 16.41
CA LYS A 93 15.98 -10.76 16.53
C LYS A 93 15.09 -9.54 16.54
N GLY A 94 15.41 -8.55 17.36
CA GLY A 94 14.75 -7.24 17.30
C GLY A 94 15.05 -6.55 15.97
N VAL A 95 14.17 -5.65 15.51
CA VAL A 95 14.32 -4.96 14.20
C VAL A 95 15.64 -4.19 14.11
N ARG A 96 16.14 -3.69 15.25
CA ARG A 96 17.42 -2.98 15.37
C ARG A 96 18.64 -3.89 15.28
N GLU A 97 18.47 -5.20 15.45
CA GLU A 97 19.52 -6.21 15.43
C GLU A 97 19.66 -6.91 14.08
N LEU A 98 18.73 -6.64 13.15
CA LEU A 98 18.73 -7.25 11.81
C LEU A 98 19.92 -6.74 10.98
N GLY A 99 20.70 -7.69 10.45
CA GLY A 99 21.77 -7.47 9.49
C GLY A 99 21.27 -7.12 8.09
N ALA A 100 22.18 -6.68 7.22
CA ALA A 100 21.86 -6.30 5.84
C ALA A 100 21.44 -7.50 4.98
N GLU A 101 21.91 -8.69 5.34
CA GLU A 101 21.60 -9.98 4.73
C GLU A 101 20.25 -10.56 5.17
N GLU A 102 19.66 -10.02 6.25
CA GLU A 102 18.42 -10.51 6.85
C GLU A 102 17.19 -9.72 6.37
N VAL A 103 17.41 -8.63 5.63
CA VAL A 103 16.37 -7.73 5.14
C VAL A 103 16.50 -7.47 3.65
N SER A 104 15.37 -7.42 2.96
CA SER A 104 15.29 -7.10 1.53
C SER A 104 15.33 -5.59 1.29
N SER A 105 14.93 -4.80 2.29
CA SER A 105 14.95 -3.34 2.23
C SER A 105 15.68 -2.73 3.42
N PRO A 106 16.98 -2.40 3.28
CA PRO A 106 17.75 -1.72 4.33
C PRO A 106 17.18 -0.35 4.72
N TRP A 107 16.49 0.33 3.79
CA TRP A 107 15.82 1.58 4.09
C TRP A 107 14.59 1.37 4.99
N ALA A 108 13.75 0.36 4.69
CA ALA A 108 12.60 0.02 5.52
C ALA A 108 13.04 -0.40 6.93
N GLN A 109 14.11 -1.19 7.04
CA GLN A 109 14.70 -1.58 8.32
C GLN A 109 15.10 -0.36 9.15
N ARG A 110 15.83 0.61 8.57
CA ARG A 110 16.26 1.82 9.28
C ARG A 110 15.07 2.67 9.73
N ALA A 111 14.06 2.81 8.88
CA ALA A 111 12.85 3.57 9.20
C ALA A 111 12.06 2.90 10.33
N LEU A 112 11.88 1.58 10.28
CA LEU A 112 11.23 0.81 11.34
C LEU A 112 12.01 0.87 12.67
N ALA A 113 13.35 0.80 12.61
CA ALA A 113 14.22 0.89 13.78
C ALA A 113 14.14 2.25 14.51
N ALA A 114 13.72 3.31 13.81
CA ALA A 114 13.51 4.65 14.35
C ALA A 114 12.14 4.86 15.01
N LEU A 115 11.21 3.92 14.84
CA LEU A 115 9.89 3.95 15.50
C LEU A 115 10.02 3.47 16.96
N PRO A 116 8.98 3.72 17.79
CA PRO A 116 8.81 3.00 19.05
C PRO A 116 8.86 1.49 18.80
N GLU A 117 9.59 0.79 19.65
CA GLU A 117 9.93 -0.63 19.45
C GLU A 117 8.69 -1.52 19.60
N GLU A 118 7.86 -1.22 20.61
CA GLU A 118 6.71 -2.03 20.99
C GLU A 118 5.74 -2.31 19.82
N PRO A 119 5.20 -1.32 19.07
CA PRO A 119 4.29 -1.61 17.96
C PRO A 119 4.96 -2.40 16.84
N VAL A 120 6.24 -2.18 16.57
CA VAL A 120 6.97 -2.88 15.50
C VAL A 120 7.16 -4.34 15.87
N GLU A 121 7.63 -4.62 17.09
CA GLU A 121 7.89 -6.00 17.53
C GLU A 121 6.59 -6.78 17.74
N ILE A 122 5.53 -6.17 18.26
CA ILE A 122 4.21 -6.83 18.35
C ILE A 122 3.73 -7.22 16.96
N ALA A 123 3.82 -6.33 15.97
CA ALA A 123 3.41 -6.63 14.60
C ALA A 123 4.26 -7.76 13.99
N ARG A 124 5.59 -7.72 14.16
CA ARG A 124 6.51 -8.76 13.65
C ARG A 124 6.24 -10.12 14.30
N VAL A 125 5.98 -10.17 15.60
CA VAL A 125 5.63 -11.41 16.31
C VAL A 125 4.29 -11.96 15.81
N ALA A 126 3.26 -11.11 15.65
CA ALA A 126 1.97 -11.55 15.11
C ALA A 126 2.12 -12.12 13.68
N ILE A 127 2.90 -11.45 12.82
CA ILE A 127 3.24 -11.92 11.47
C ILE A 127 3.96 -13.27 11.53
N ALA A 128 4.99 -13.41 12.38
CA ALA A 128 5.75 -14.65 12.50
C ALA A 128 4.90 -15.83 13.00
N LEU A 129 3.99 -15.58 13.95
CA LEU A 129 3.09 -16.60 14.46
C LEU A 129 2.04 -17.03 13.43
N ALA A 130 1.50 -16.08 12.65
CA ALA A 130 0.51 -16.36 11.61
C ALA A 130 1.12 -16.92 10.31
N GLY A 131 2.41 -16.67 10.08
CA GLY A 131 3.09 -16.91 8.81
C GLY A 131 2.92 -18.31 8.24
N PRO A 132 3.22 -19.40 8.98
CA PRO A 132 3.15 -20.76 8.45
C PRO A 132 1.75 -21.12 7.92
N ASP A 133 0.73 -20.93 8.75
CA ASP A 133 -0.66 -21.27 8.42
C ASP A 133 -1.23 -20.36 7.33
N PHE A 134 -0.84 -19.08 7.33
CA PHE A 134 -1.24 -18.15 6.28
C PHE A 134 -0.60 -18.51 4.93
N GLU A 135 0.70 -18.82 4.90
CA GLU A 135 1.41 -19.20 3.67
C GLU A 135 0.83 -20.47 3.05
N GLU A 136 0.55 -21.49 3.86
CA GLU A 136 -0.10 -22.73 3.39
C GLU A 136 -1.51 -22.45 2.83
N ALA A 137 -2.29 -21.62 3.51
CA ALA A 137 -3.65 -21.30 3.07
C ALA A 137 -3.69 -20.30 1.90
N HIS A 138 -2.67 -19.46 1.71
CA HIS A 138 -2.70 -18.33 0.79
C HIS A 138 -2.89 -18.78 -0.66
N GLU A 139 -2.09 -19.74 -1.14
CA GLU A 139 -2.21 -20.23 -2.52
C GLU A 139 -3.57 -20.89 -2.77
N ARG A 140 -4.10 -21.63 -1.78
CA ARG A 140 -5.40 -22.31 -1.88
C ARG A 140 -6.57 -21.32 -1.92
N VAL A 141 -6.51 -20.25 -1.13
CA VAL A 141 -7.64 -19.32 -0.95
C VAL A 141 -7.58 -18.15 -1.94
N PHE A 142 -6.38 -17.64 -2.23
CA PHE A 142 -6.19 -16.45 -3.05
C PHE A 142 -5.52 -16.72 -4.40
N GLY A 143 -4.77 -17.81 -4.56
CA GLY A 143 -3.91 -18.03 -5.73
C GLY A 143 -4.64 -17.93 -7.07
N ASP A 144 -5.77 -18.62 -7.22
CA ASP A 144 -6.57 -18.58 -8.45
C ASP A 144 -7.18 -17.20 -8.72
N PHE A 145 -7.70 -16.54 -7.69
CA PHE A 145 -8.23 -15.18 -7.79
C PHE A 145 -7.12 -14.19 -8.21
N ALA A 146 -5.96 -14.24 -7.56
CA ALA A 146 -4.82 -13.38 -7.83
C ALA A 146 -4.32 -13.54 -9.27
N ARG A 147 -4.19 -14.79 -9.75
CA ARG A 147 -3.80 -15.10 -11.14
C ARG A 147 -4.82 -14.56 -12.14
N ARG A 148 -6.10 -14.89 -11.99
CA ARG A 148 -7.18 -14.43 -12.88
C ARG A 148 -7.25 -12.92 -12.93
N LEU A 149 -7.12 -12.24 -11.79
CA LEU A 149 -7.15 -10.79 -11.73
C LEU A 149 -5.92 -10.18 -12.41
N LEU A 150 -4.72 -10.69 -12.15
CA LEU A 150 -3.51 -10.20 -12.80
C LEU A 150 -3.56 -10.37 -14.32
N ASP A 151 -4.10 -11.49 -14.81
CA ASP A 151 -4.29 -11.73 -16.24
C ASP A 151 -5.32 -10.76 -16.84
N ALA A 152 -6.39 -10.43 -16.11
CA ALA A 152 -7.38 -9.43 -16.53
C ALA A 152 -6.81 -7.99 -16.54
N ILE A 153 -5.90 -7.67 -15.63
CA ILE A 153 -5.24 -6.36 -15.52
C ILE A 153 -4.21 -6.15 -16.64
N ARG A 154 -3.45 -7.20 -16.99
CA ARG A 154 -2.24 -7.09 -17.82
C ARG A 154 -2.43 -6.34 -19.15
N PRO A 155 -3.48 -6.59 -19.96
CA PRO A 155 -3.68 -5.84 -21.21
C PRO A 155 -3.85 -4.33 -20.98
N LYS A 156 -4.57 -3.94 -19.93
CA LYS A 156 -4.85 -2.54 -19.59
C LYS A 156 -3.64 -1.86 -18.97
N TRP A 157 -2.88 -2.60 -18.16
CA TRP A 157 -1.61 -2.15 -17.61
C TRP A 157 -0.62 -1.77 -18.72
N ASN A 158 -0.48 -2.62 -19.75
CA ASN A 158 0.40 -2.35 -20.89
C ASN A 158 0.01 -1.08 -21.66
N GLU A 159 -1.30 -0.82 -21.81
CA GLU A 159 -1.79 0.41 -22.44
C GLU A 159 -1.46 1.65 -21.59
N LEU A 160 -1.62 1.56 -20.27
CA LEU A 160 -1.29 2.65 -19.36
C LEU A 160 0.21 2.93 -19.30
N GLU A 161 1.06 1.90 -19.27
CA GLU A 161 2.53 2.06 -19.29
C GLU A 161 3.01 2.81 -20.53
N ALA A 162 2.35 2.62 -21.68
CA ALA A 162 2.69 3.34 -22.91
C ALA A 162 2.40 4.85 -22.83
N ARG A 163 1.58 5.30 -21.87
CA ARG A 163 1.22 6.72 -21.67
C ARG A 163 1.82 7.33 -20.42
N ILE A 164 2.01 6.53 -19.38
CA ILE A 164 2.51 6.94 -18.07
C ILE A 164 3.85 6.26 -17.87
N GLY A 165 4.92 6.87 -18.38
CA GLY A 165 6.27 6.31 -18.32
C GLY A 165 6.74 6.01 -16.89
N ALA A 166 6.24 6.73 -15.87
CA ALA A 166 6.53 6.43 -14.48
C ALA A 166 6.12 5.01 -14.04
N LEU A 167 5.08 4.42 -14.67
CA LEU A 167 4.67 3.04 -14.37
C LEU A 167 5.73 2.02 -14.83
N THR A 168 6.50 2.30 -15.87
CA THR A 168 7.55 1.39 -16.39
C THR A 168 8.78 1.29 -15.48
N THR A 169 9.02 2.32 -14.66
CA THR A 169 10.19 2.42 -13.77
C THR A 169 9.86 2.12 -12.31
N THR A 170 8.58 1.92 -12.00
CA THR A 170 8.09 1.61 -10.65
C THR A 170 7.79 0.12 -10.53
N ASP A 171 8.27 -0.53 -9.47
CA ASP A 171 7.91 -1.91 -9.16
C ASP A 171 6.49 -1.95 -8.57
N VAL A 172 5.49 -2.10 -9.44
CA VAL A 172 4.08 -2.17 -9.04
C VAL A 172 3.66 -3.61 -8.77
N ARG A 173 3.21 -3.85 -7.53
CA ARG A 173 2.82 -5.16 -7.01
C ARG A 173 1.34 -5.18 -6.63
N LEU A 174 0.65 -6.27 -6.94
CA LEU A 174 -0.76 -6.50 -6.63
C LEU A 174 -0.88 -7.35 -5.36
N SER A 175 -1.52 -6.81 -4.33
CA SER A 175 -1.85 -7.49 -3.07
C SER A 175 -3.33 -7.84 -3.04
N VAL A 176 -3.67 -9.03 -2.56
CA VAL A 176 -5.06 -9.49 -2.42
C VAL A 176 -5.66 -9.17 -1.05
N THR A 177 -4.83 -8.72 -0.10
CA THR A 177 -5.25 -8.44 1.29
C THR A 177 -5.21 -6.94 1.64
N LEU A 178 -4.54 -6.11 0.83
CA LEU A 178 -4.49 -4.64 1.02
C LEU A 178 -5.86 -3.95 0.82
N GLY A 179 -6.82 -4.61 0.19
CA GLY A 179 -8.16 -4.07 -0.03
C GLY A 179 -8.18 -2.89 -1.03
N ALA A 180 -9.13 -1.97 -0.86
CA ALA A 180 -9.35 -0.83 -1.75
C ALA A 180 -8.33 0.31 -1.57
N HIS A 181 -7.03 -0.02 -1.52
CA HIS A 181 -5.94 0.92 -1.19
C HIS A 181 -4.70 0.74 -2.08
N GLY A 182 -3.89 1.78 -2.17
CA GLY A 182 -2.51 1.72 -2.68
C GLY A 182 -1.53 2.20 -1.61
N ARG A 183 -0.28 1.73 -1.68
CA ARG A 183 0.83 2.15 -0.81
C ARG A 183 2.14 2.29 -1.58
N GLY A 184 2.70 3.50 -1.58
CA GLY A 184 4.02 3.79 -2.11
C GLY A 184 5.16 3.57 -1.09
N PHE A 185 6.19 2.81 -1.50
CA PHE A 185 7.43 2.55 -0.75
C PHE A 185 8.67 2.82 -1.60
N GLY A 186 9.05 4.09 -1.73
CA GLY A 186 10.19 4.48 -2.55
C GLY A 186 9.98 4.13 -4.03
N LYS A 187 10.66 3.08 -4.53
CA LYS A 187 10.50 2.58 -5.92
C LYS A 187 9.43 1.51 -6.08
N THR A 188 8.87 1.02 -4.97
CA THR A 188 7.83 -0.01 -4.98
C THR A 188 6.48 0.66 -4.75
N VAL A 189 5.44 0.18 -5.42
CA VAL A 189 4.05 0.52 -5.12
C VAL A 189 3.30 -0.79 -4.95
N ILE A 190 2.59 -0.96 -3.84
CA ILE A 190 1.70 -2.10 -3.64
C ILE A 190 0.27 -1.61 -3.73
N VAL A 191 -0.55 -2.24 -4.56
CA VAL A 191 -1.97 -1.91 -4.72
C VAL A 191 -2.83 -3.11 -4.38
N GLY A 192 -3.91 -2.84 -3.69
CA GLY A 192 -4.86 -3.87 -3.31
C GLY A 192 -5.95 -4.08 -4.34
N THR A 193 -6.93 -4.91 -3.97
CA THR A 193 -8.12 -5.18 -4.77
C THR A 193 -9.37 -4.78 -4.00
N HIS A 194 -10.41 -4.32 -4.69
CA HIS A 194 -11.69 -3.99 -4.04
C HIS A 194 -12.44 -5.21 -3.48
N GLY A 195 -12.10 -6.42 -3.94
CA GLY A 195 -12.86 -7.64 -3.72
C GLY A 195 -12.17 -8.62 -2.79
N LEU A 196 -13.00 -9.36 -2.07
CA LEU A 196 -12.60 -10.67 -1.56
C LEU A 196 -12.57 -11.67 -2.73
N PRO A 197 -11.92 -12.83 -2.60
CA PRO A 197 -11.96 -13.89 -3.61
C PRO A 197 -13.40 -14.23 -4.01
N THR A 198 -13.81 -13.72 -5.17
CA THR A 198 -15.13 -13.89 -5.77
C THR A 198 -14.96 -13.99 -7.29
N ASP A 199 -16.02 -14.37 -7.99
CA ASP A 199 -15.99 -14.43 -9.46
C ASP A 199 -16.06 -13.06 -10.14
N ASP A 200 -16.44 -12.01 -9.42
CA ASP A 200 -16.50 -10.64 -9.95
C ASP A 200 -15.15 -9.95 -9.79
N LEU A 201 -14.44 -9.81 -10.90
CA LEU A 201 -13.11 -9.18 -10.94
C LEU A 201 -13.25 -7.70 -11.28
N ASP A 202 -12.64 -6.83 -10.48
CA ASP A 202 -12.45 -5.41 -10.81
C ASP A 202 -11.01 -5.15 -11.29
N PRO A 203 -10.70 -5.31 -12.59
CA PRO A 203 -9.36 -5.07 -13.10
C PRO A 203 -9.00 -3.58 -13.18
N ILE A 204 -9.96 -2.65 -12.99
CA ILE A 204 -9.71 -1.22 -13.12
C ILE A 204 -9.28 -0.59 -11.78
N GLY A 205 -9.86 -1.02 -10.66
CA GLY A 205 -9.52 -0.50 -9.33
C GLY A 205 -8.01 -0.49 -9.04
N PRO A 206 -7.29 -1.62 -9.17
CA PRO A 206 -5.86 -1.67 -8.94
C PRO A 206 -5.04 -0.72 -9.83
N LEU A 207 -5.51 -0.45 -11.06
CA LEU A 207 -4.85 0.50 -11.98
C LEU A 207 -4.98 1.94 -11.48
N VAL A 208 -6.17 2.31 -11.00
CA VAL A 208 -6.42 3.63 -10.39
C VAL A 208 -5.50 3.84 -9.19
N TYR A 209 -5.39 2.85 -8.30
CA TYR A 209 -4.49 2.92 -7.16
C TYR A 209 -3.02 3.01 -7.58
N ALA A 210 -2.61 2.27 -8.60
CA ALA A 210 -1.22 2.29 -9.04
C ALA A 210 -0.84 3.69 -9.57
N VAL A 211 -1.69 4.27 -10.42
CA VAL A 211 -1.48 5.64 -10.93
C VAL A 211 -1.50 6.65 -9.80
N HIS A 212 -2.42 6.50 -8.83
CA HIS A 212 -2.50 7.37 -7.67
C HIS A 212 -1.19 7.39 -6.88
N GLU A 213 -0.71 6.23 -6.44
CA GLU A 213 0.49 6.15 -5.61
C GLU A 213 1.74 6.64 -6.35
N VAL A 214 1.85 6.35 -7.65
CA VAL A 214 2.94 6.86 -8.48
C VAL A 214 2.87 8.38 -8.61
N ALA A 215 1.67 8.95 -8.74
CA ALA A 215 1.45 10.40 -8.77
C ALA A 215 1.78 11.06 -7.44
N VAL A 216 1.42 10.46 -6.30
CA VAL A 216 1.78 10.94 -4.96
C VAL A 216 3.29 10.96 -4.77
N GLN A 217 3.99 9.90 -5.17
CA GLN A 217 5.45 9.85 -5.13
C GLN A 217 6.10 10.90 -6.05
N ALA A 218 5.57 11.10 -7.26
CA ALA A 218 6.04 12.13 -8.18
C ALA A 218 5.82 13.54 -7.62
N ALA A 219 4.66 13.80 -7.02
CA ALA A 219 4.34 15.07 -6.38
C ALA A 219 5.25 15.36 -5.19
N GLY A 220 5.52 14.36 -4.34
CA GLY A 220 6.46 14.48 -3.23
C GLY A 220 7.86 14.91 -3.69
N ARG A 221 8.41 14.23 -4.72
CA ARG A 221 9.71 14.59 -5.30
C ARG A 221 9.72 15.98 -5.93
N ALA A 222 8.63 16.36 -6.60
CA ALA A 222 8.50 17.69 -7.21
C ALA A 222 8.51 18.80 -6.14
N LEU A 223 7.78 18.60 -5.04
CA LEU A 223 7.77 19.51 -3.89
C LEU A 223 9.18 19.66 -3.29
N GLU A 224 9.85 18.54 -3.02
CA GLU A 224 11.22 18.53 -2.49
C GLU A 224 12.21 19.27 -3.41
N THR A 225 12.14 19.00 -4.72
CA THR A 225 13.00 19.65 -5.73
C THR A 225 12.80 21.17 -5.76
N LEU A 226 11.57 21.63 -5.52
CA LEU A 226 11.22 23.05 -5.50
C LEU A 226 11.42 23.70 -4.12
N GLY A 227 11.96 22.97 -3.15
CA GLY A 227 12.20 23.48 -1.79
C GLY A 227 10.91 23.74 -1.00
N VAL A 228 9.80 23.10 -1.39
CA VAL A 228 8.52 23.17 -0.69
C VAL A 228 8.38 21.96 0.22
N GLU A 229 7.89 22.18 1.44
CA GLU A 229 7.60 21.10 2.38
C GLU A 229 6.63 20.08 1.76
N ALA A 230 7.06 18.82 1.68
CA ALA A 230 6.29 17.72 1.07
C ALA A 230 5.36 17.05 2.09
N THR A 231 4.33 17.75 2.55
CA THR A 231 3.31 17.14 3.41
C THR A 231 2.39 16.20 2.61
N TRP A 232 1.85 15.16 3.26
CA TRP A 232 0.92 14.22 2.61
C TRP A 232 -0.27 14.96 1.96
N ALA A 233 -0.92 15.86 2.70
CA ALA A 233 -2.10 16.59 2.20
C ALA A 233 -1.81 17.44 0.96
N ARG A 234 -0.57 17.94 0.82
CA ARG A 234 -0.11 18.71 -0.34
C ARG A 234 0.22 17.79 -1.51
N ALA A 235 1.00 16.73 -1.27
CA ALA A 235 1.36 15.75 -2.28
C ALA A 235 0.12 15.06 -2.89
N GLU A 236 -0.83 14.65 -2.04
CA GLU A 236 -2.10 14.04 -2.43
C GLU A 236 -2.91 14.96 -3.36
N ARG A 237 -3.11 16.23 -2.96
CA ARG A 237 -3.87 17.18 -3.79
C ARG A 237 -3.22 17.36 -5.17
N ILE A 238 -1.90 17.52 -5.21
CA ILE A 238 -1.15 17.71 -6.45
C ILE A 238 -1.22 16.46 -7.32
N ALA A 239 -1.07 15.28 -6.73
CA ALA A 239 -1.18 14.00 -7.42
C ALA A 239 -2.54 13.84 -8.09
N LEU A 240 -3.63 14.18 -7.39
CA LEU A 240 -4.98 14.08 -7.93
C LEU A 240 -5.18 14.95 -9.18
N VAL A 241 -4.68 16.19 -9.15
CA VAL A 241 -4.79 17.13 -10.27
C VAL A 241 -3.86 16.74 -11.43
N ALA A 242 -2.62 16.33 -11.14
CA ALA A 242 -1.65 15.96 -12.15
C ALA A 242 -2.05 14.66 -12.87
N ALA A 243 -2.49 13.65 -12.15
CA ALA A 243 -2.94 12.38 -12.74
C ALA A 243 -4.18 12.58 -13.61
N GLU A 244 -5.15 13.42 -13.22
CA GLU A 244 -6.31 13.73 -14.06
C GLU A 244 -5.92 14.26 -15.44
N LYS A 245 -4.91 15.14 -15.52
CA LYS A 245 -4.41 15.65 -16.80
C LYS A 245 -3.82 14.56 -17.68
N VAL A 246 -3.02 13.67 -17.09
CA VAL A 246 -2.32 12.60 -17.82
C VAL A 246 -3.27 11.47 -18.24
N LEU A 247 -4.37 11.27 -17.50
CA LEU A 247 -5.32 10.19 -17.72
C LEU A 247 -6.37 10.48 -18.80
N GLN A 248 -6.39 11.67 -19.39
CA GLN A 248 -7.33 12.00 -20.46
C GLN A 248 -7.22 11.02 -21.65
N GLY A 249 -8.36 10.47 -22.06
CA GLY A 249 -8.49 9.50 -23.14
C GLY A 249 -7.88 8.13 -22.83
N THR A 250 -7.62 7.79 -21.55
CA THR A 250 -7.14 6.47 -21.13
C THR A 250 -8.27 5.54 -20.72
N VAL A 251 -8.01 4.23 -20.70
CA VAL A 251 -9.00 3.21 -20.27
C VAL A 251 -9.48 3.33 -18.82
N ILE A 252 -8.84 4.16 -17.99
CA ILE A 252 -9.22 4.34 -16.58
C ILE A 252 -9.75 5.74 -16.26
N GLU A 253 -9.88 6.63 -17.24
CA GLU A 253 -10.31 8.03 -17.04
C GLU A 253 -11.62 8.13 -16.25
N GLU A 254 -12.66 7.44 -16.70
CA GLU A 254 -13.98 7.48 -16.05
C GLU A 254 -13.94 6.91 -14.63
N ARG A 255 -13.18 5.81 -14.42
CA ARG A 255 -13.07 5.20 -13.09
C ARG A 255 -12.25 6.07 -12.15
N TRP A 256 -11.22 6.72 -12.64
CA TRP A 256 -10.44 7.70 -11.89
C TRP A 256 -11.33 8.86 -11.44
N ALA A 257 -12.13 9.45 -12.35
CA ALA A 257 -13.03 10.55 -12.02
C ALA A 257 -14.06 10.15 -10.96
N ALA A 258 -14.68 8.96 -11.10
CA ALA A 258 -15.63 8.43 -10.12
C ALA A 258 -14.96 8.17 -8.76
N TRP A 259 -13.78 7.55 -8.76
CA TRP A 259 -13.01 7.30 -7.53
C TRP A 259 -12.62 8.62 -6.85
N ARG A 260 -12.04 9.58 -7.58
CA ARG A 260 -11.69 10.91 -7.06
C ARG A 260 -12.89 11.64 -6.46
N ALA A 261 -14.05 11.58 -7.11
CA ALA A 261 -15.27 12.20 -6.60
C ALA A 261 -15.77 11.54 -5.30
N SER A 262 -15.43 10.28 -5.07
CA SER A 262 -15.75 9.58 -3.81
C SER A 262 -14.80 9.95 -2.66
N LEU A 263 -13.65 10.56 -2.95
CA LEU A 263 -12.70 10.97 -1.93
C LEU A 263 -13.20 12.21 -1.17
N GLY A 264 -13.23 12.11 0.15
CA GLY A 264 -13.43 13.27 1.02
C GLY A 264 -12.20 14.18 1.01
N THR A 265 -12.10 15.10 0.05
CA THR A 265 -10.91 15.97 -0.11
C THR A 265 -10.80 17.13 0.90
N GLY A 266 -11.70 17.20 1.88
CA GLY A 266 -11.78 18.33 2.83
C GLY A 266 -10.58 18.45 3.78
N ALA A 267 -9.77 17.40 3.94
CA ALA A 267 -8.53 17.41 4.71
C ALA A 267 -7.28 17.77 3.88
N LEU A 268 -7.43 17.96 2.56
CA LEU A 268 -6.35 18.32 1.66
C LEU A 268 -6.24 19.85 1.55
N ILE A 269 -5.09 20.33 1.09
CA ILE A 269 -4.94 21.76 0.79
C ILE A 269 -5.94 22.19 -0.31
N ALA A 270 -6.32 23.46 -0.34
CA ALA A 270 -7.13 23.98 -1.43
C ALA A 270 -6.30 23.99 -2.72
N GLU A 271 -6.97 23.83 -3.86
CA GLU A 271 -6.30 23.83 -5.17
C GLU A 271 -5.61 25.16 -5.47
N ALA A 272 -6.20 26.27 -4.99
CA ALA A 272 -5.62 27.61 -5.09
C ALA A 272 -4.31 27.79 -4.29
N ASP A 273 -4.04 26.90 -3.33
CA ASP A 273 -2.83 26.92 -2.50
C ASP A 273 -1.72 26.01 -3.05
N ILE A 274 -1.93 25.38 -4.21
CA ILE A 274 -0.90 24.58 -4.87
C ILE A 274 0.17 25.53 -5.41
N PRO A 275 1.46 25.32 -5.07
CA PRO A 275 2.52 26.17 -5.59
C PRO A 275 2.62 26.08 -7.12
N GLU A 276 2.90 27.23 -7.74
CA GLU A 276 3.00 27.34 -9.20
C GLU A 276 4.04 26.37 -9.77
N GLY A 277 3.71 25.75 -10.90
CA GLY A 277 4.60 24.81 -11.60
C GLY A 277 4.68 23.40 -11.00
N VAL A 278 4.25 23.13 -9.76
CA VAL A 278 4.38 21.79 -9.16
C VAL A 278 3.49 20.75 -9.85
N VAL A 279 2.27 21.13 -10.25
CA VAL A 279 1.38 20.24 -11.03
C VAL A 279 2.00 19.88 -12.37
N GLU A 280 2.64 20.84 -13.04
CA GLU A 280 3.29 20.62 -14.33
C GLU A 280 4.50 19.71 -14.18
N ALA A 281 5.38 19.98 -13.20
CA ALA A 281 6.51 19.14 -12.87
C ALA A 281 6.08 17.70 -12.54
N THR A 282 4.99 17.54 -11.79
CA THR A 282 4.43 16.23 -11.44
C THR A 282 3.88 15.51 -12.68
N SER A 283 3.15 16.22 -13.55
CA SER A 283 2.59 15.66 -14.78
C SER A 283 3.69 15.21 -15.74
N LEU A 284 4.74 16.02 -15.90
CA LEU A 284 5.93 15.66 -16.69
C LEU A 284 6.65 14.44 -16.12
N ALA A 285 6.80 14.36 -14.79
CA ALA A 285 7.39 13.20 -14.13
C ALA A 285 6.55 11.92 -14.31
N LEU A 286 5.22 12.04 -14.42
CA LEU A 286 4.32 10.91 -14.69
C LEU A 286 4.45 10.38 -16.12
N VAL A 287 4.48 11.27 -17.11
CA VAL A 287 4.63 10.90 -18.53
C VAL A 287 6.01 10.30 -18.78
N GLY A 288 7.05 10.80 -18.09
CA GLY A 288 8.44 10.42 -18.31
C GLY A 288 9.03 11.10 -19.56
N PRO A 289 10.34 10.96 -19.81
CA PRO A 289 10.95 11.46 -21.04
C PRO A 289 10.31 10.75 -22.24
N SER A 290 9.83 11.51 -23.23
CA SER A 290 9.34 10.96 -24.49
C SER A 290 10.41 10.04 -25.07
N ALA A 291 10.10 8.74 -25.18
CA ALA A 291 10.98 7.73 -25.76
C ALA A 291 11.21 7.95 -27.26
#